data_AF-A0A8I6Y844-F1
#
_entry.id   AF-A0A8I6Y844-F1
#
_cell.length_a   1.000
_cell.length_b   1.000
_cell.length_c   1.000
_cell.angle_alpha   90.00
_cell.angle_beta   90.00
_cell.angle_gamma   90.00
#
_symmetry.space_group_name_H-M   'P 1'
#
loop_
_entity.id
_entity.type
_entity.pdbx_description
1 polymer ?
#
loop_
_entity_poly.entity_id
_entity_poly.type
_entity_poly.pdbx_seq_one_letter_code
_entity_poly.pdbx_strand_id
1 'polypeptide(L)'
;MSDSSATTMRRSSSSKAARRVWAPRFIQHKKEALWFYRYLSIIYDHVTNLAPWTKEMRDDALKTADLHSSKLKVVDVGGGTGFTTLGIVKHVDPENVTLLDLSPHQLDKARQKEALNGVNIMEGDAEDLPFPTDTFDRYVSAGSIEYWPDPQRGIKEAYRVLKLGGKACLIGPVHPTFWLSRFIADMWMLFPTEEEYIQWFTEAGFKDVQLKRIGPKWYRGVRRHGLIMGCSVTGVKTQTGDSPLQLGPKAEDVSKPVNHATFLFGFFIGTICAVYYHLVPIFMWIKDQIVPAGMPI
;
A
#
# COMPACT_ATOMS: atom_id res chain seq x y z
N MET A 1 14.44 -19.00 -36.98
CA MET A 1 13.03 -19.32 -36.67
C MET A 1 13.00 -20.09 -35.36
N SER A 2 12.63 -19.44 -34.27
CA SER A 2 12.19 -20.11 -33.03
C SER A 2 11.36 -19.11 -32.24
N ASP A 3 10.08 -19.45 -32.15
CA ASP A 3 8.97 -18.55 -31.91
C ASP A 3 8.77 -18.23 -30.42
N SER A 4 8.29 -17.01 -30.20
CA SER A 4 7.84 -16.46 -28.93
C SER A 4 6.61 -17.20 -28.42
N SER A 5 6.60 -17.62 -27.16
CA SER A 5 5.39 -18.11 -26.49
C SER A 5 5.05 -17.23 -25.28
N ALA A 6 4.64 -16.00 -25.59
CA ALA A 6 3.83 -15.19 -24.67
C ALA A 6 2.50 -15.93 -24.42
N THR A 7 2.26 -16.35 -23.18
CA THR A 7 1.02 -17.02 -22.79
C THR A 7 -0.08 -15.99 -22.60
N THR A 8 -0.88 -15.77 -23.64
CA THR A 8 -2.10 -14.94 -23.59
C THR A 8 -3.17 -15.66 -22.78
N MET A 9 -3.49 -15.14 -21.59
CA MET A 9 -4.55 -15.69 -20.74
C MET A 9 -5.92 -15.39 -21.36
N ARG A 10 -6.65 -16.46 -21.72
CA ARG A 10 -7.96 -16.44 -22.38
C ARG A 10 -9.01 -15.91 -21.39
N ARG A 11 -9.76 -14.87 -21.77
CA ARG A 11 -10.93 -14.36 -21.02
C ARG A 11 -11.98 -15.47 -20.91
N SER A 12 -12.24 -15.96 -19.70
CA SER A 12 -13.49 -16.65 -19.38
C SER A 12 -14.41 -15.66 -18.64
N SER A 13 -15.55 -15.38 -19.25
CA SER A 13 -16.65 -14.65 -18.63
C SER A 13 -17.33 -15.56 -17.62
N SER A 14 -17.02 -15.42 -16.33
CA SER A 14 -17.87 -15.92 -15.26
C SER A 14 -18.46 -14.76 -14.48
N SER A 15 -19.73 -14.94 -14.17
CA SER A 15 -20.70 -13.96 -13.66
C SER A 15 -20.29 -13.31 -12.34
N LYS A 16 -20.61 -12.01 -12.23
CA LYS A 16 -20.65 -11.17 -11.02
C LYS A 16 -21.04 -11.95 -9.76
N ALA A 17 -20.07 -12.15 -8.88
CA ALA A 17 -20.31 -12.29 -7.45
C ALA A 17 -19.44 -11.24 -6.75
N ALA A 18 -19.94 -10.00 -6.72
CA ALA A 18 -19.41 -8.99 -5.80
C ALA A 18 -19.52 -9.58 -4.40
N ARG A 19 -18.38 -9.79 -3.75
CA ARG A 19 -18.32 -10.36 -2.40
C ARG A 19 -19.14 -9.42 -1.49
N ARG A 20 -20.23 -9.92 -0.90
CA ARG A 20 -20.92 -9.21 0.19
C ARG A 20 -19.89 -9.00 1.29
N VAL A 21 -19.48 -7.75 1.48
CA VAL A 21 -18.59 -7.31 2.55
C VAL A 21 -19.34 -7.49 3.87
N TRP A 22 -19.32 -8.71 4.40
CA TRP A 22 -19.83 -9.05 5.73
C TRP A 22 -18.69 -9.68 6.54
N ALA A 23 -17.59 -8.95 6.63
CA ALA A 23 -16.64 -9.10 7.71
C ALA A 23 -16.78 -7.85 8.59
N PRO A 24 -16.92 -7.97 9.92
CA PRO A 24 -16.86 -6.82 10.80
C PRO A 24 -15.45 -6.25 10.74
N ARG A 25 -15.21 -5.33 9.80
CA ARG A 25 -13.98 -4.52 9.80
C ARG A 25 -14.08 -3.65 11.06
N PHE A 26 -13.22 -3.89 12.06
CA PHE A 26 -13.28 -3.12 13.31
C PHE A 26 -12.75 -1.70 13.16
N ILE A 27 -11.98 -1.42 12.11
CA ILE A 27 -11.52 -0.08 11.74
C ILE A 27 -12.23 0.33 10.45
N GLN A 28 -13.43 0.89 10.58
CA GLN A 28 -14.18 1.47 9.44
C GLN A 28 -14.26 3.00 9.51
N HIS A 29 -14.02 3.59 10.68
CA HIS A 29 -14.25 5.00 10.91
C HIS A 29 -12.96 5.83 10.88
N LYS A 30 -12.91 6.89 10.06
CA LYS A 30 -11.76 7.81 9.95
C LYS A 30 -11.27 8.35 11.29
N LYS A 31 -12.15 8.64 12.24
CA LYS A 31 -11.76 9.16 13.57
C LYS A 31 -11.19 8.08 14.49
N GLU A 32 -11.74 6.87 14.46
CA GLU A 32 -11.18 5.73 15.21
C GLU A 32 -9.86 5.33 14.61
N ALA A 33 -9.77 5.29 13.28
CA ALA A 33 -8.55 5.09 12.53
C ALA A 33 -7.53 6.19 12.85
N LEU A 34 -7.87 7.48 12.80
CA LEU A 34 -6.99 8.61 13.13
C LEU A 34 -6.52 8.58 14.60
N TRP A 35 -7.41 8.31 15.56
CA TRP A 35 -7.03 8.17 16.97
C TRP A 35 -6.18 6.91 17.20
N PHE A 36 -6.55 5.80 16.58
CA PHE A 36 -5.75 4.58 16.55
C PHE A 36 -4.38 4.86 15.96
N TYR A 37 -4.26 5.51 14.80
CA TYR A 37 -3.00 5.88 14.14
C TYR A 37 -2.16 6.86 14.97
N ARG A 38 -2.77 7.87 15.61
CA ARG A 38 -2.02 8.86 16.41
C ARG A 38 -1.30 8.24 17.60
N TYR A 39 -1.89 7.22 18.23
CA TYR A 39 -1.30 6.57 19.41
C TYR A 39 -0.59 5.25 19.06
N LEU A 40 -1.15 4.46 18.15
CA LEU A 40 -0.55 3.23 17.69
C LEU A 40 0.71 3.49 16.88
N SER A 41 0.84 4.57 16.08
CA SER A 41 2.10 4.87 15.37
C SER A 41 3.29 5.03 16.33
N ILE A 42 3.07 5.56 17.54
CA ILE A 42 4.09 5.69 18.58
C ILE A 42 4.53 4.30 19.10
N ILE A 43 3.56 3.39 19.27
CA ILE A 43 3.79 2.00 19.74
C ILE A 43 4.38 1.15 18.61
N TYR A 44 3.86 1.26 17.39
CA TYR A 44 4.36 0.63 16.18
C TYR A 44 5.80 1.04 15.92
N ASP A 45 6.18 2.32 16.00
CA ASP A 45 7.57 2.69 15.76
C ASP A 45 8.55 2.06 16.77
N HIS A 46 8.10 1.68 17.97
CA HIS A 46 8.91 0.95 18.97
C HIS A 46 8.89 -0.58 18.79
N VAL A 47 7.80 -1.15 18.26
CA VAL A 47 7.61 -2.62 18.12
C VAL A 47 7.89 -3.12 16.69
N THR A 48 7.63 -2.28 15.69
CA THR A 48 7.57 -2.56 14.24
C THR A 48 8.86 -2.18 13.50
N ASN A 49 9.91 -1.72 14.21
CA ASN A 49 11.28 -1.76 13.66
C ASN A 49 11.80 -3.21 13.44
N LEU A 50 10.95 -4.21 13.69
CA LEU A 50 11.10 -5.61 13.29
C LEU A 50 10.15 -6.00 12.13
N ALA A 51 9.67 -5.04 11.35
CA ALA A 51 8.81 -5.30 10.19
C ALA A 51 9.57 -6.04 9.07
N PRO A 52 8.90 -6.97 8.36
CA PRO A 52 9.48 -7.71 7.24
C PRO A 52 9.74 -6.87 5.98
N TRP A 53 9.41 -5.57 5.96
CA TRP A 53 9.63 -4.69 4.81
C TRP A 53 11.06 -4.17 4.77
N THR A 54 11.93 -4.85 4.03
CA THR A 54 13.37 -4.52 3.98
C THR A 54 13.70 -3.44 2.95
N LYS A 55 14.92 -2.88 3.04
CA LYS A 55 15.45 -1.97 2.01
C LYS A 55 15.48 -2.62 0.64
N GLU A 56 15.78 -3.93 0.54
CA GLU A 56 15.76 -4.63 -0.75
C GLU A 56 14.35 -4.77 -1.30
N MET A 57 13.35 -5.05 -0.45
CA MET A 57 11.95 -5.15 -0.88
C MET A 57 11.43 -3.80 -1.37
N ARG A 58 11.74 -2.72 -0.65
CA ARG A 58 11.46 -1.34 -1.11
C ARG A 58 12.10 -1.06 -2.46
N ASP A 59 13.42 -1.27 -2.58
CA ASP A 59 14.15 -0.96 -3.80
C ASP A 59 13.64 -1.82 -4.98
N ASP A 60 13.26 -3.08 -4.74
CA ASP A 60 12.71 -3.97 -5.78
C ASP A 60 11.28 -3.60 -6.20
N ALA A 61 10.46 -3.09 -5.28
CA ALA A 61 9.13 -2.57 -5.58
C ALA A 61 9.22 -1.27 -6.40
N LEU A 62 10.10 -0.35 -6.01
CA LEU A 62 10.30 0.94 -6.68
C LEU A 62 10.82 0.82 -8.12
N LYS A 63 11.46 -0.29 -8.52
CA LYS A 63 11.83 -0.52 -9.93
C LYS A 63 10.65 -0.38 -10.88
N THR A 64 9.45 -0.77 -10.45
CA THR A 64 8.23 -0.68 -11.27
C THR A 64 7.69 0.74 -11.40
N ALA A 65 8.13 1.68 -10.55
CA ALA A 65 7.75 3.08 -10.61
C ALA A 65 8.47 3.86 -11.73
N ASP A 66 9.45 3.27 -12.42
CA ASP A 66 10.18 3.92 -13.53
C ASP A 66 10.75 5.31 -13.19
N LEU A 67 11.49 5.39 -12.08
CA LEU A 67 12.19 6.60 -11.63
C LEU A 67 13.50 6.80 -12.43
N HIS A 68 13.39 7.00 -13.74
CA HIS A 68 14.54 6.98 -14.66
C HIS A 68 15.22 8.34 -14.89
N SER A 69 14.79 9.40 -14.19
CA SER A 69 15.33 10.75 -14.36
C SER A 69 15.27 11.54 -13.05
N SER A 70 16.33 12.29 -12.75
CA SER A 70 16.43 13.08 -11.53
C SER A 70 15.42 14.24 -11.46
N LYS A 71 14.92 14.65 -12.63
CA LYS A 71 14.01 15.79 -12.82
C LYS A 71 12.52 15.45 -12.73
N LEU A 72 12.18 14.18 -12.47
CA LEU A 72 10.79 13.76 -12.32
C LEU A 72 10.16 14.43 -11.10
N LYS A 73 8.96 14.99 -11.24
CA LYS A 73 8.15 15.39 -10.09
C LYS A 73 7.46 14.16 -9.51
N VAL A 74 7.78 13.82 -8.27
CA VAL A 74 7.26 12.63 -7.59
C VAL A 74 6.49 13.01 -6.34
N VAL A 75 5.32 12.43 -6.14
CA VAL A 75 4.62 12.47 -4.86
C VAL A 75 4.63 11.09 -4.21
N ASP A 76 5.05 11.03 -2.95
CA ASP A 76 4.99 9.87 -2.06
C ASP A 76 3.84 10.09 -1.07
N VAL A 77 2.70 9.45 -1.30
CA VAL A 77 1.47 9.61 -0.52
C VAL A 77 1.36 8.51 0.53
N GLY A 78 1.08 8.91 1.76
CA GLY A 78 1.18 8.01 2.91
C GLY A 78 2.62 7.64 3.22
N GLY A 79 3.55 8.57 3.03
CA GLY A 79 5.00 8.31 3.14
C GLY A 79 5.50 8.01 4.56
N GLY A 80 4.69 8.29 5.58
CA GLY A 80 5.02 8.07 7.00
C GLY A 80 6.35 8.69 7.40
N THR A 81 7.20 7.92 8.08
CA THR A 81 8.57 8.34 8.44
C THR A 81 9.50 8.54 7.23
N GLY A 82 9.05 8.33 5.99
CA GLY A 82 9.81 8.52 4.76
C GLY A 82 10.66 7.32 4.34
N PHE A 83 10.33 6.10 4.78
CA PHE A 83 11.10 4.90 4.40
C PHE A 83 11.14 4.66 2.89
N THR A 84 10.00 4.84 2.21
CA THR A 84 9.87 4.75 0.76
C THR A 84 10.50 5.95 0.07
N THR A 85 10.30 7.15 0.61
CA THR A 85 10.92 8.39 0.14
C THR A 85 12.45 8.28 0.08
N LEU A 86 13.09 7.64 1.07
CA LEU A 86 14.54 7.34 1.05
C LEU A 86 14.97 6.48 -0.14
N GLY A 87 14.07 5.69 -0.72
CA GLY A 87 14.32 4.95 -1.96
C GLY A 87 14.12 5.82 -3.21
N ILE A 88 13.13 6.72 -3.19
CA ILE A 88 12.82 7.65 -4.29
C ILE A 88 13.98 8.63 -4.51
N VAL A 89 14.50 9.25 -3.44
CA VAL A 89 15.58 10.26 -3.51
C VAL A 89 16.94 9.71 -3.97
N LYS A 90 17.07 8.38 -4.11
CA LYS A 90 18.25 7.78 -4.78
C LYS A 90 18.25 8.00 -6.29
N HIS A 91 17.10 8.31 -6.86
CA HIS A 91 16.87 8.41 -8.30
C HIS A 91 16.35 9.78 -8.74
N VAL A 92 15.74 10.52 -7.81
CA VAL A 92 15.10 11.82 -8.05
C VAL A 92 15.70 12.86 -7.13
N ASP A 93 15.97 14.06 -7.64
CA ASP A 93 16.49 15.16 -6.84
C ASP A 93 15.49 15.49 -5.70
N PRO A 94 15.91 15.60 -4.43
CA PRO A 94 15.00 15.77 -3.30
C PRO A 94 13.99 16.91 -3.45
N GLU A 95 14.40 18.03 -4.05
CA GLU A 95 13.57 19.20 -4.34
C GLU A 95 12.36 18.91 -5.27
N ASN A 96 12.42 17.82 -6.05
CA ASN A 96 11.35 17.37 -6.92
C ASN A 96 10.43 16.32 -6.27
N VAL A 97 10.70 15.94 -5.02
CA VAL A 97 9.93 14.94 -4.26
C VAL A 97 9.04 15.64 -3.24
N THR A 98 7.76 15.31 -3.24
CA THR A 98 6.81 15.68 -2.19
C THR A 98 6.42 14.44 -1.39
N LEU A 99 6.60 14.48 -0.07
CA LEU A 99 6.12 13.46 0.87
C LEU A 99 4.87 14.01 1.56
N LEU A 100 3.76 13.30 1.42
CA LEU A 100 2.48 13.63 2.04
C LEU A 100 2.04 12.51 2.98
N ASP A 101 1.65 12.82 4.20
CA ASP A 101 1.09 11.86 5.17
C ASP A 101 0.06 12.52 6.09
N LEU A 102 -0.84 11.76 6.70
CA LEU A 102 -1.84 12.28 7.63
C LEU A 102 -1.30 12.45 9.07
N SER A 103 -0.16 11.81 9.40
CA SER A 103 0.39 11.78 10.75
C SER A 103 1.53 12.80 10.93
N PRO A 104 1.32 13.90 11.68
CA PRO A 104 2.37 14.90 11.91
C PRO A 104 3.60 14.32 12.63
N HIS A 105 3.40 13.36 13.54
CA HIS A 105 4.51 12.69 14.25
C HIS A 105 5.42 11.88 13.32
N GLN A 106 4.83 11.21 12.33
CA GLN A 106 5.60 10.46 11.32
C GLN A 106 6.38 11.42 10.41
N LEU A 107 5.75 12.53 10.00
CA LEU A 107 6.41 13.57 9.21
C LEU A 107 7.57 14.22 9.97
N ASP A 108 7.46 14.42 11.28
CA ASP A 108 8.57 14.95 12.09
C ASP A 108 9.77 14.01 12.11
N LYS A 109 9.54 12.68 12.16
CA LYS A 109 10.62 11.69 12.01
C LYS A 109 11.22 11.69 10.62
N ALA A 110 10.41 11.95 9.58
CA ALA A 110 10.92 12.10 8.22
C ALA A 110 11.84 13.32 8.10
N ARG A 111 11.44 14.47 8.67
CA ARG A 111 12.23 15.71 8.69
C ARG A 111 13.57 15.61 9.40
N GLN A 112 13.71 14.68 10.34
CA GLN A 112 14.98 14.44 11.05
C GLN A 112 16.02 13.67 10.21
N LYS A 113 15.65 13.14 9.04
CA LYS A 113 16.55 12.34 8.20
C LYS A 113 17.31 13.23 7.23
N GLU A 114 18.62 13.34 7.39
CA GLU A 114 19.49 14.14 6.51
C GLU A 114 19.32 13.81 5.02
N ALA A 115 19.12 12.53 4.68
CA ALA A 115 18.91 12.09 3.31
C ALA A 115 17.60 12.59 2.67
N LEU A 116 16.68 13.15 3.45
CA LEU A 116 15.43 13.77 2.99
C LEU A 116 15.50 15.30 3.01
N ASN A 117 16.67 15.90 3.26
CA ASN A 117 16.85 17.34 3.13
C ASN A 117 16.52 17.78 1.70
N GLY A 118 15.64 18.77 1.58
CA GLY A 118 15.14 19.27 0.29
C GLY A 118 13.81 18.65 -0.17
N VAL A 119 13.37 17.53 0.41
CA VAL A 119 12.03 16.97 0.15
C VAL A 119 10.96 17.91 0.71
N ASN A 120 9.90 18.16 -0.06
CA ASN A 120 8.74 18.89 0.42
C ASN A 120 7.86 17.97 1.28
N ILE A 121 7.91 18.13 2.61
CA ILE A 121 7.22 17.25 3.58
C ILE A 121 6.00 17.99 4.17
N MET A 122 4.79 17.49 3.87
CA MET A 122 3.53 18.14 4.24
C MET A 122 2.46 17.17 4.73
N GLU A 123 1.47 17.70 5.47
CA GLU A 123 0.30 16.95 5.91
C GLU A 123 -0.78 16.92 4.81
N GLY A 124 -1.49 15.80 4.67
CA GLY A 124 -2.66 15.72 3.80
C GLY A 124 -3.36 14.36 3.79
N ASP A 125 -4.57 14.31 3.21
CA ASP A 125 -5.38 13.10 3.04
C ASP A 125 -5.16 12.51 1.64
N ALA A 126 -4.83 11.22 1.55
CA ALA A 126 -4.66 10.50 0.28
C ALA A 126 -5.93 10.49 -0.58
N GLU A 127 -7.10 10.61 0.06
CA GLU A 127 -8.41 10.64 -0.60
C GLU A 127 -8.87 12.05 -1.02
N ASP A 128 -8.07 13.09 -0.72
CA ASP A 128 -8.35 14.48 -1.05
C ASP A 128 -7.03 15.27 -1.13
N LEU A 129 -6.29 15.07 -2.22
CA LEU A 129 -4.93 15.57 -2.33
C LEU A 129 -4.92 17.08 -2.60
N PRO A 130 -4.12 17.86 -1.86
CA PRO A 130 -4.04 19.31 -1.98
C PRO A 130 -3.18 19.76 -3.17
N PHE A 131 -3.30 19.07 -4.31
CA PHE A 131 -2.53 19.31 -5.53
C PHE A 131 -3.45 19.57 -6.72
N PRO A 132 -3.05 20.43 -7.67
CA PRO A 132 -3.76 20.56 -8.94
C PRO A 132 -3.76 19.27 -9.75
N THR A 133 -4.73 19.15 -10.65
CA THR A 133 -4.75 18.11 -11.68
C THR A 133 -3.51 18.20 -12.56
N ASP A 134 -2.98 17.07 -13.02
CA ASP A 134 -1.83 16.99 -13.94
C ASP A 134 -0.53 17.65 -13.40
N THR A 135 -0.18 17.39 -12.14
CA THR A 135 0.98 17.99 -11.44
C THR A 135 2.25 17.12 -11.46
N PHE A 136 2.11 15.81 -11.22
CA PHE A 136 3.25 14.90 -10.98
C PHE A 136 3.52 13.96 -12.16
N ASP A 137 4.77 13.60 -12.34
CA ASP A 137 5.18 12.57 -13.31
C ASP A 137 5.03 11.16 -12.72
N ARG A 138 5.17 11.04 -11.39
CA ARG A 138 5.03 9.79 -10.64
C ARG A 138 4.24 9.97 -9.36
N TYR A 139 3.41 8.97 -9.07
CA TYR A 139 2.71 8.81 -7.81
C TYR A 139 3.20 7.52 -7.18
N VAL A 140 3.70 7.59 -5.96
CA VAL A 140 4.10 6.42 -5.17
C VAL A 140 3.31 6.42 -3.88
N SER A 141 2.86 5.25 -3.42
CA SER A 141 2.29 5.08 -2.09
C SER A 141 2.61 3.67 -1.62
N ALA A 142 3.15 3.52 -0.42
CA ALA A 142 3.62 2.24 0.07
C ALA A 142 3.23 1.99 1.53
N GLY A 143 2.47 0.91 1.78
CA GLY A 143 2.01 0.56 3.12
C GLY A 143 1.04 1.59 3.71
N SER A 144 0.23 2.22 2.86
CA SER A 144 -0.75 3.23 3.25
C SER A 144 -2.19 2.87 2.90
N ILE A 145 -2.42 2.21 1.76
CA ILE A 145 -3.76 1.96 1.24
C ILE A 145 -4.61 1.04 2.13
N GLU A 146 -3.97 0.15 2.88
CA GLU A 146 -4.61 -0.70 3.90
C GLU A 146 -5.32 0.11 5.01
N TYR A 147 -5.00 1.40 5.11
CA TYR A 147 -5.51 2.33 6.10
C TYR A 147 -6.52 3.33 5.52
N TRP A 148 -6.75 3.35 4.20
CA TRP A 148 -7.67 4.29 3.55
C TRP A 148 -9.11 3.77 3.66
N PRO A 149 -10.04 4.55 4.24
CA PRO A 149 -11.45 4.15 4.29
C PRO A 149 -12.11 3.99 2.92
N ASP A 150 -11.69 4.78 1.93
CA ASP A 150 -12.12 4.66 0.54
C ASP A 150 -10.89 4.51 -0.40
N PRO A 151 -10.36 3.29 -0.55
CA PRO A 151 -9.20 3.04 -1.42
C PRO A 151 -9.42 3.50 -2.85
N GLN A 152 -10.62 3.30 -3.40
CA GLN A 152 -10.97 3.69 -4.76
C GLN A 152 -10.87 5.21 -4.96
N ARG A 153 -11.25 6.00 -3.96
CA ARG A 153 -11.10 7.46 -3.99
C ARG A 153 -9.63 7.90 -3.96
N GLY A 154 -8.79 7.27 -3.14
CA GLY A 154 -7.35 7.54 -3.16
C GLY A 154 -6.70 7.21 -4.51
N ILE A 155 -7.10 6.10 -5.15
CA ILE A 155 -6.63 5.78 -6.51
C ILE A 155 -7.19 6.74 -7.57
N LYS A 156 -8.41 7.26 -7.38
CA LYS A 156 -8.95 8.34 -8.22
C LYS A 156 -8.08 9.60 -8.12
N GLU A 157 -7.70 10.00 -6.91
CA GLU A 157 -6.81 11.15 -6.68
C GLU A 157 -5.43 10.94 -7.29
N ALA A 158 -4.86 9.72 -7.18
CA ALA A 158 -3.63 9.36 -7.85
C ALA A 158 -3.71 9.59 -9.37
N TYR A 159 -4.83 9.23 -10.00
CA TYR A 159 -5.05 9.50 -11.42
C TYR A 159 -5.12 11.00 -11.70
N ARG A 160 -5.89 11.75 -10.91
CA ARG A 160 -6.10 13.20 -11.10
C ARG A 160 -4.79 13.98 -11.07
N VAL A 161 -3.94 13.72 -10.08
CA VAL A 161 -2.70 14.50 -9.89
C VAL A 161 -1.56 14.13 -10.83
N LEU A 162 -1.62 12.97 -11.50
CA LEU A 162 -0.62 12.57 -12.49
C LEU A 162 -0.81 13.32 -13.80
N LYS A 163 0.28 13.67 -14.49
CA LYS A 163 0.27 14.20 -15.87
C LYS A 163 -0.07 13.11 -16.89
N LEU A 164 -0.34 13.52 -18.14
CA LEU A 164 -0.39 12.59 -19.29
C LEU A 164 0.92 11.79 -19.39
N GLY A 165 0.80 10.47 -19.48
CA GLY A 165 1.94 9.54 -19.46
C GLY A 165 2.53 9.30 -18.06
N GLY A 166 1.98 9.94 -17.03
CA GLY A 166 2.36 9.74 -15.64
C GLY A 166 2.02 8.33 -15.16
N LYS A 167 2.79 7.83 -14.20
CA LYS A 167 2.67 6.46 -13.68
C LYS A 167 2.40 6.47 -12.19
N ALA A 168 1.37 5.73 -11.78
CA ALA A 168 1.12 5.41 -10.38
C ALA A 168 1.81 4.09 -10.02
N CYS A 169 2.36 4.01 -8.82
CA CYS A 169 2.97 2.83 -8.21
C CYS A 169 2.46 2.71 -6.77
N LEU A 170 1.68 1.68 -6.53
CA LEU A 170 1.08 1.40 -5.24
C LEU A 170 1.65 0.11 -4.68
N ILE A 171 2.15 0.17 -3.46
CA ILE A 171 2.76 -0.96 -2.77
C ILE A 171 1.93 -1.25 -1.53
N GLY A 172 1.44 -2.47 -1.40
CA GLY A 172 0.56 -2.82 -0.28
C GLY A 172 0.53 -4.31 0.02
N PRO A 173 -0.12 -4.69 1.13
CA PRO A 173 -0.30 -6.08 1.49
C PRO A 173 -1.25 -6.77 0.50
N VAL A 174 -1.14 -8.10 0.42
CA VAL A 174 -2.05 -8.94 -0.38
C VAL A 174 -2.79 -9.88 0.56
N HIS A 175 -4.08 -10.11 0.29
CA HIS A 175 -4.90 -11.07 1.04
C HIS A 175 -4.20 -12.43 1.12
N PRO A 176 -3.94 -12.96 2.35
CA PRO A 176 -3.21 -14.21 2.51
C PRO A 176 -4.06 -15.39 2.00
N THR A 177 -3.44 -16.49 1.60
CA THR A 177 -4.18 -17.67 1.14
C THR A 177 -4.42 -18.71 2.23
N PHE A 178 -3.59 -18.72 3.29
CA PHE A 178 -3.75 -19.65 4.42
C PHE A 178 -4.97 -19.27 5.27
N TRP A 179 -5.81 -20.25 5.65
CA TRP A 179 -7.11 -19.99 6.29
C TRP A 179 -7.02 -19.23 7.62
N LEU A 180 -6.03 -19.52 8.46
CA LEU A 180 -5.87 -18.83 9.74
C LEU A 180 -5.39 -17.39 9.53
N SER A 181 -4.47 -17.18 8.59
CA SER A 181 -4.02 -15.84 8.22
C SER A 181 -5.15 -15.02 7.59
N ARG A 182 -6.03 -15.63 6.79
CA ARG A 182 -7.24 -14.95 6.26
C ARG A 182 -8.15 -14.47 7.38
N PHE A 183 -8.46 -15.37 8.31
CA PHE A 183 -9.28 -15.04 9.46
C PHE A 183 -8.70 -13.85 10.25
N ILE A 184 -7.38 -13.84 10.48
CA ILE A 184 -6.71 -12.77 11.22
C ILE A 184 -6.64 -11.47 10.41
N ALA A 185 -6.38 -11.52 9.09
CA ALA A 185 -6.44 -10.37 8.19
C ALA A 185 -7.81 -9.69 8.23
N ASP A 186 -8.88 -10.48 8.06
CA ASP A 186 -10.25 -10.00 7.97
C ASP A 186 -10.72 -9.31 9.28
N MET A 187 -10.07 -9.61 10.41
CA MET A 187 -10.32 -8.98 11.70
C MET A 187 -9.51 -7.70 11.97
N TRP A 188 -8.44 -7.46 11.22
CA TRP A 188 -7.43 -6.46 11.59
C TRP A 188 -7.52 -5.17 10.77
N MET A 189 -7.18 -5.25 9.48
CA MET A 189 -7.13 -4.10 8.58
C MET A 189 -7.45 -4.55 7.15
N LEU A 190 -7.47 -3.62 6.20
CA LEU A 190 -7.74 -3.95 4.81
C LEU A 190 -6.55 -4.73 4.21
N PHE A 191 -6.79 -5.97 3.80
CA PHE A 191 -5.87 -6.77 2.99
C PHE A 191 -6.52 -6.99 1.61
N PRO A 192 -6.24 -6.13 0.61
CA PRO A 192 -6.87 -6.27 -0.70
C PRO A 192 -6.40 -7.52 -1.43
N THR A 193 -7.25 -8.09 -2.27
CA THR A 193 -6.82 -9.09 -3.25
C THR A 193 -6.08 -8.42 -4.41
N GLU A 194 -5.33 -9.22 -5.16
CA GLU A 194 -4.65 -8.75 -6.38
C GLU A 194 -5.65 -8.19 -7.40
N GLU A 195 -6.83 -8.81 -7.50
CA GLU A 195 -7.93 -8.38 -8.36
C GLU A 195 -8.53 -7.04 -7.92
N GLU A 196 -8.66 -6.81 -6.61
CA GLU A 196 -9.18 -5.53 -6.08
C GLU A 196 -8.25 -4.37 -6.47
N TYR A 197 -6.93 -4.54 -6.33
CA TYR A 197 -5.98 -3.53 -6.80
C TYR A 197 -6.10 -3.25 -8.30
N ILE A 198 -6.16 -4.30 -9.12
CA ILE A 198 -6.28 -4.16 -10.58
C ILE A 198 -7.60 -3.47 -10.94
N GLN A 199 -8.68 -3.82 -10.25
CA GLN A 199 -9.99 -3.22 -10.42
C GLN A 199 -9.96 -1.73 -10.08
N TRP A 200 -9.38 -1.34 -8.93
CA TRP A 200 -9.32 0.06 -8.53
C TRP A 200 -8.57 0.94 -9.53
N PHE A 201 -7.45 0.45 -10.05
CA PHE A 201 -6.70 1.16 -11.10
C PHE A 201 -7.50 1.24 -12.40
N THR A 202 -8.12 0.14 -12.82
CA THR A 202 -8.88 0.08 -14.07
C THR A 202 -10.09 1.00 -14.03
N GLU A 203 -10.85 0.99 -12.92
CA GLU A 203 -12.02 1.84 -12.71
C GLU A 203 -11.64 3.32 -12.62
N ALA A 204 -10.51 3.65 -12.00
CA ALA A 204 -9.96 5.02 -12.00
C ALA A 204 -9.48 5.47 -13.41
N GLY A 205 -9.42 4.58 -14.39
CA GLY A 205 -9.10 4.92 -15.78
C GLY A 205 -7.64 4.69 -16.18
N PHE A 206 -6.81 4.12 -15.31
CA PHE A 206 -5.44 3.74 -15.66
C PHE A 206 -5.42 2.68 -16.77
N LYS A 207 -4.37 2.72 -17.59
CA LYS A 207 -4.04 1.70 -18.59
C LYS A 207 -2.74 0.99 -18.22
N ASP A 208 -2.46 -0.10 -18.93
CA ASP A 208 -1.28 -0.93 -18.72
C ASP A 208 -1.08 -1.32 -17.25
N VAL A 209 -2.17 -1.74 -16.61
CA VAL A 209 -2.17 -2.10 -15.18
C VAL A 209 -1.37 -3.38 -15.00
N GLN A 210 -0.30 -3.30 -14.22
CA GLN A 210 0.61 -4.41 -13.97
C GLN A 210 0.77 -4.65 -12.47
N LEU A 211 0.77 -5.91 -12.07
CA LEU A 211 1.01 -6.33 -10.70
C LEU A 211 2.28 -7.18 -10.62
N LYS A 212 3.18 -6.80 -9.71
CA LYS A 212 4.38 -7.53 -9.36
C LYS A 212 4.32 -7.90 -7.88
N ARG A 213 4.38 -9.18 -7.56
CA ARG A 213 4.47 -9.65 -6.17
C ARG A 213 5.83 -9.30 -5.58
N ILE A 214 5.85 -8.87 -4.32
CA ILE A 214 7.07 -8.51 -3.57
C ILE A 214 7.20 -9.44 -2.37
N GLY A 215 8.42 -9.93 -2.13
CA GLY A 215 8.72 -10.83 -1.03
C GLY A 215 10.21 -10.82 -0.69
N PRO A 216 10.60 -11.34 0.49
CA PRO A 216 11.99 -11.48 0.86
C PRO A 216 12.70 -12.48 -0.08
N LYS A 217 13.96 -12.23 -0.44
CA LYS A 217 14.74 -13.13 -1.32
C LYS A 217 14.94 -14.54 -0.74
N TRP A 218 15.01 -14.64 0.58
CA TRP A 218 15.13 -15.92 1.30
C TRP A 218 13.83 -16.74 1.28
N TYR A 219 12.70 -16.12 0.91
CA TYR A 219 11.41 -16.76 1.00
C TYR A 219 11.11 -17.65 -0.21
N ARG A 220 11.37 -18.96 -0.09
CA ARG A 220 11.21 -19.95 -1.17
C ARG A 220 9.79 -20.55 -1.30
N GLY A 221 8.88 -20.30 -0.33
CA GLY A 221 7.63 -21.05 -0.11
C GLY A 221 6.33 -20.48 -0.73
N VAL A 222 6.40 -19.66 -1.78
CA VAL A 222 5.25 -18.87 -2.28
C VAL A 222 4.06 -19.72 -2.77
N ARG A 223 4.26 -20.98 -3.17
CA ARG A 223 3.18 -21.80 -3.78
C ARG A 223 2.40 -22.72 -2.82
N ARG A 224 2.86 -22.97 -1.58
CA ARG A 224 2.23 -23.98 -0.70
C ARG A 224 1.70 -23.43 0.63
N HIS A 225 2.26 -22.35 1.17
CA HIS A 225 1.93 -21.84 2.51
C HIS A 225 1.25 -20.46 2.55
N GLY A 226 1.11 -19.78 1.41
CA GLY A 226 0.08 -18.76 1.28
C GLY A 226 0.30 -17.39 1.91
N LEU A 227 1.48 -17.10 2.45
CA LEU A 227 1.85 -15.73 2.79
C LEU A 227 2.45 -15.04 1.56
N ILE A 228 1.62 -14.32 0.81
CA ILE A 228 2.07 -13.27 -0.11
C ILE A 228 2.34 -12.05 0.77
N MET A 229 3.59 -11.61 0.82
CA MET A 229 4.02 -10.54 1.74
C MET A 229 3.61 -9.14 1.26
N GLY A 230 3.39 -8.98 -0.04
CA GLY A 230 2.84 -7.76 -0.63
C GLY A 230 2.92 -7.77 -2.16
N CYS A 231 2.44 -6.71 -2.78
CA CYS A 231 2.57 -6.47 -4.21
C CYS A 231 2.92 -5.01 -4.49
N SER A 232 3.47 -4.77 -5.67
CA SER A 232 3.54 -3.48 -6.32
C SER A 232 2.57 -3.51 -7.51
N VAL A 233 1.67 -2.53 -7.58
CA VAL A 233 0.70 -2.37 -8.65
C VAL A 233 0.94 -1.04 -9.33
N THR A 234 1.02 -1.07 -10.65
CA THR A 234 1.29 0.13 -11.44
C THR A 234 0.25 0.34 -12.51
N GLY A 235 0.07 1.58 -12.92
CA GLY A 235 -0.79 1.94 -14.06
C GLY A 235 -0.39 3.30 -14.63
N VAL A 236 -0.64 3.48 -15.92
CA VAL A 236 -0.28 4.68 -16.68
C VAL A 236 -1.51 5.50 -16.99
N LYS A 237 -1.42 6.81 -16.77
CA LYS A 237 -2.46 7.77 -17.17
C LYS A 237 -2.32 8.10 -18.65
N THR A 238 -3.37 7.82 -19.43
CA THR A 238 -3.34 8.01 -20.90
C THR A 238 -4.23 9.16 -21.39
N GLN A 239 -4.89 9.90 -20.50
CA GLN A 239 -5.71 11.06 -20.81
C GLN A 239 -5.41 12.17 -19.78
N THR A 240 -5.50 13.44 -20.15
CA THR A 240 -5.37 14.57 -19.23
C THR A 240 -6.64 14.77 -18.40
N GLY A 241 -6.55 15.54 -17.31
CA GLY A 241 -7.73 15.89 -16.52
C GLY A 241 -8.06 14.89 -15.40
N ASP A 242 -9.30 14.95 -14.91
CA ASP A 242 -9.79 14.08 -13.84
C ASP A 242 -10.05 12.65 -14.35
N SER A 243 -10.10 11.70 -13.43
CA SER A 243 -10.52 10.34 -13.70
C SER A 243 -11.94 10.29 -14.27
N PRO A 244 -12.24 9.39 -15.24
CA PRO A 244 -13.61 9.18 -15.72
C PRO A 244 -14.53 8.62 -14.63
N LEU A 245 -13.98 8.13 -13.51
CA LEU A 245 -14.72 7.56 -12.41
C LEU A 245 -15.52 8.62 -11.66
N GLN A 246 -16.83 8.43 -11.65
CA GLN A 246 -17.74 9.23 -10.82
C GLN A 246 -17.99 8.50 -9.52
N LEU A 247 -17.53 9.09 -8.42
CA LEU A 247 -17.80 8.62 -7.07
C LEU A 247 -18.84 9.55 -6.44
N GLY A 248 -19.66 9.00 -5.55
CA GLY A 248 -20.55 9.81 -4.71
C GLY A 248 -19.78 10.77 -3.80
N PRO A 249 -20.50 11.57 -2.99
CA PRO A 249 -19.85 12.40 -1.98
C PRO A 249 -18.92 11.55 -1.12
N LYS A 250 -17.78 12.14 -0.72
CA LYS A 250 -16.90 11.52 0.28
C LYS A 250 -17.77 11.20 1.49
N ALA A 251 -17.74 9.96 1.95
CA ALA A 251 -18.39 9.62 3.20
C ALA A 251 -17.65 10.38 4.32
N GLU A 252 -18.12 11.58 4.66
CA GLU A 252 -17.73 12.25 5.88
C GLU A 252 -18.37 11.47 7.02
N ASP A 253 -17.60 10.55 7.59
CA ASP A 253 -18.07 9.75 8.70
C ASP A 253 -17.98 10.58 9.98
N VAL A 254 -18.96 11.46 10.19
CA VAL A 254 -19.05 12.28 11.39
C VAL A 254 -20.50 12.50 11.84
N SER A 255 -21.00 11.58 12.66
CA SER A 255 -22.02 11.91 13.67
C SER A 255 -22.22 10.85 14.77
N LYS A 256 -21.60 9.67 14.68
CA LYS A 256 -21.73 8.66 15.76
C LYS A 256 -20.60 8.81 16.80
N PRO A 257 -20.93 8.90 18.10
CA PRO A 257 -19.92 8.87 19.15
C PRO A 257 -19.19 7.52 19.16
N VAL A 258 -17.88 7.56 19.35
CA VAL A 258 -17.03 6.37 19.49
C VAL A 258 -17.40 5.66 20.79
N ASN A 259 -17.78 4.39 20.71
CA ASN A 259 -18.00 3.59 21.91
C ASN A 259 -16.63 3.11 22.45
N HIS A 260 -16.22 3.65 23.60
CA HIS A 260 -14.93 3.33 24.21
C HIS A 260 -14.72 1.83 24.49
N ALA A 261 -15.79 1.07 24.79
CA ALA A 261 -15.69 -0.37 24.99
C ALA A 261 -15.44 -1.12 23.67
N THR A 262 -16.14 -0.73 22.60
CA THR A 262 -15.91 -1.27 21.25
C THR A 262 -14.52 -0.92 20.73
N PHE A 263 -14.05 0.29 21.02
CA PHE A 263 -12.69 0.73 20.71
C PHE A 263 -11.63 -0.10 21.46
N LEU A 264 -11.74 -0.25 22.78
CA LEU A 264 -10.81 -1.05 23.57
C LEU A 264 -10.78 -2.51 23.09
N PHE A 265 -11.95 -3.09 22.83
CA PHE A 265 -12.06 -4.44 22.28
C PHE A 265 -11.36 -4.57 20.91
N GLY A 266 -11.62 -3.63 20.00
CA GLY A 266 -10.95 -3.56 18.70
C GLY A 266 -9.44 -3.39 18.83
N PHE A 267 -8.98 -2.59 19.79
CA PHE A 267 -7.55 -2.40 20.08
C PHE A 267 -6.88 -3.68 20.57
N PHE A 268 -7.50 -4.43 21.48
CA PHE A 268 -6.97 -5.71 21.96
C PHE A 268 -6.90 -6.75 20.83
N ILE A 269 -7.96 -6.89 20.03
CA ILE A 269 -7.97 -7.79 18.87
C ILE A 269 -6.90 -7.38 17.86
N GLY A 270 -6.82 -6.09 17.52
CA GLY A 270 -5.82 -5.56 16.61
C GLY A 270 -4.39 -5.82 17.08
N THR A 271 -4.14 -5.74 18.40
CA THR A 271 -2.84 -6.07 18.99
C THR A 271 -2.51 -7.56 18.85
N ILE A 272 -3.47 -8.46 19.09
CA ILE A 272 -3.28 -9.90 18.90
C ILE A 272 -2.98 -10.24 17.43
N CYS A 273 -3.75 -9.65 16.50
CA CYS A 273 -3.52 -9.79 15.07
C CYS A 273 -2.14 -9.28 14.67
N ALA A 274 -1.73 -8.12 15.18
CA ALA A 274 -0.41 -7.55 14.93
C ALA A 274 0.71 -8.50 15.37
N VAL A 275 0.62 -9.05 16.59
CA VAL A 275 1.61 -10.01 17.11
C VAL A 275 1.70 -11.24 16.22
N TYR A 276 0.58 -11.80 15.77
CA TYR A 276 0.57 -12.93 14.84
C TYR A 276 1.36 -12.63 13.56
N TYR A 277 1.10 -11.48 12.93
CA TYR A 277 1.79 -11.09 11.70
C TYR A 277 3.28 -10.75 11.87
N HIS A 278 3.74 -10.49 13.09
CA HIS A 278 5.17 -10.37 13.40
C HIS A 278 5.81 -11.75 13.65
N LEU A 279 5.12 -12.65 14.35
CA LEU A 279 5.64 -13.99 14.66
C LEU A 279 5.75 -14.89 13.44
N VAL A 280 4.85 -14.77 12.46
CA VAL A 280 4.86 -15.63 11.27
C VAL A 280 6.15 -15.45 10.44
N PRO A 281 6.57 -14.23 10.03
CA PRO A 281 7.83 -14.06 9.30
C PRO A 281 9.06 -14.56 10.09
N ILE A 282 9.10 -14.37 11.41
CA ILE A 282 10.18 -14.87 12.28
C ILE A 282 10.22 -16.40 12.24
N PHE A 283 9.07 -17.05 12.43
CA PHE A 283 8.96 -18.51 12.34
C PHE A 283 9.40 -19.02 10.95
N MET A 284 8.98 -18.34 9.88
CA MET A 284 9.34 -18.73 8.52
C MET A 284 10.83 -18.52 8.22
N TRP A 285 11.43 -17.46 8.76
CA TRP A 285 12.86 -17.22 8.66
C TRP A 285 13.67 -18.30 9.41
N ILE A 286 13.31 -18.61 10.66
CA ILE A 286 13.94 -19.70 11.44
C ILE A 286 13.83 -21.02 10.68
N LYS A 287 12.65 -21.31 10.13
CA LYS A 287 12.41 -22.52 9.34
C LYS A 287 13.28 -22.57 8.08
N ASP A 288 13.46 -21.47 7.35
CA ASP A 288 14.36 -21.41 6.18
C ASP A 288 15.82 -21.66 6.55
N GLN A 289 16.28 -21.23 7.73
CA GLN A 289 17.65 -21.52 8.21
C GLN A 289 17.86 -23.01 8.56
N ILE A 290 16.81 -23.71 8.97
CA ILE A 290 16.90 -25.11 9.41
C ILE A 290 16.66 -26.09 8.24
N VAL A 291 15.78 -25.73 7.30
CA VAL A 291 15.40 -26.61 6.17
C VAL A 291 16.48 -26.54 5.06
N PRO A 292 17.11 -27.66 4.68
CA PRO A 292 18.14 -27.67 3.63
C PRO A 292 17.64 -27.16 2.28
N ALA A 293 18.54 -26.52 1.51
CA ALA A 293 18.25 -26.06 0.16
C ALA A 293 17.80 -27.23 -0.74
N GLY A 294 16.60 -27.10 -1.32
CA GLY A 294 16.01 -28.11 -2.20
C GLY A 294 14.83 -28.90 -1.61
N MET A 295 14.56 -28.78 -0.30
CA MET A 295 13.34 -29.33 0.30
C MET A 295 12.20 -28.31 0.31
N PRO A 296 10.93 -28.74 0.14
CA PRO A 296 9.79 -27.84 0.23
C PRO A 296 9.66 -27.28 1.66
N ILE A 297 9.71 -25.95 1.75
CA ILE A 297 9.35 -25.18 2.95
C ILE A 297 7.84 -25.14 3.05
#